data_AF-A0A6N4XDZ4-F1
#
_entry.id   AF-A0A6N4XDZ4-F1
#
_cell.length_a   1.000
_cell.length_b   1.000
_cell.length_c   1.000
_cell.angle_alpha   90.00
_cell.angle_beta   90.00
_cell.angle_gamma   90.00
#
_symmetry.space_group_name_H-M   'P 1'
#
loop_
_entity.id
_entity.type
_entity.pdbx_description
1 polymer ?
#
loop_
_entity_poly.entity_id
_entity_poly.type
_entity_poly.pdbx_seq_one_letter_code
_entity_poly.pdbx_strand_id
1 'polypeptide(L)'
;MEKHTKVYTEFFPAHNGFYYCEICHKQAHDIHHIIRRSEFGTKTKDQQDNIENLIALCRICHEKAHANILTKEHLAEIHQKTIKIWK
;
A
#
# COMPACT_ATOMS: atom_id res chain seq x y z
N MET A 1 -12.47 -5.91 8.49
CA MET A 1 -11.41 -5.16 7.81
C MET A 1 -10.07 -5.63 8.37
N GLU A 2 -9.11 -5.96 7.52
CA GLU A 2 -7.79 -6.40 7.97
C GLU A 2 -7.01 -5.23 8.60
N LYS A 3 -6.03 -5.53 9.46
CA LYS A 3 -5.27 -4.52 10.22
C LYS A 3 -4.63 -3.47 9.29
N HIS A 4 -3.98 -3.91 8.21
CA HIS A 4 -3.32 -3.02 7.27
C HIS A 4 -4.31 -2.11 6.53
N THR A 5 -5.48 -2.64 6.13
CA THR A 5 -6.55 -1.82 5.54
C THR A 5 -7.05 -0.75 6.50
N LYS A 6 -7.13 -1.08 7.81
CA LYS A 6 -7.50 -0.12 8.85
C LYS A 6 -6.46 1.00 8.95
N VAL A 7 -5.17 0.66 9.08
CA VAL A 7 -4.07 1.66 9.15
C VAL A 7 -4.08 2.59 7.93
N TYR A 8 -4.26 2.03 6.73
CA TYR A 8 -4.33 2.81 5.50
C TYR A 8 -5.54 3.76 5.49
N THR A 9 -6.71 3.27 5.90
CA THR A 9 -7.95 4.06 5.96
C THR A 9 -7.90 5.16 7.03
N GLU A 10 -7.27 4.90 8.18
CA GLU A 10 -7.07 5.90 9.22
C GLU A 10 -6.13 7.02 8.77
N PHE A 11 -5.13 6.70 7.95
CA PHE A 11 -4.22 7.71 7.40
C PHE A 11 -4.82 8.48 6.22
N PHE A 12 -5.42 7.78 5.26
CA PHE A 12 -6.10 8.34 4.10
C PHE A 12 -7.61 8.15 4.25
N PRO A 13 -8.33 9.01 4.98
CA PRO A 13 -9.77 8.88 5.11
C PRO A 13 -10.47 9.10 3.75
N ALA A 14 -11.10 8.05 3.21
CA ALA A 14 -11.92 8.15 2.01
C ALA A 14 -13.37 8.54 2.36
N HIS A 15 -13.82 9.70 1.88
CA HIS A 15 -15.21 10.14 2.05
C HIS A 15 -16.23 9.23 1.36
N ASN A 16 -15.84 8.59 0.25
CA ASN A 16 -16.71 7.75 -0.57
C ASN A 16 -16.45 6.25 -0.40
N GLY A 17 -15.57 5.84 0.53
CA GLY A 17 -15.23 4.44 0.76
C GLY A 17 -14.43 3.76 -0.36
N PHE A 18 -13.87 4.54 -1.29
CA PHE A 18 -13.01 4.04 -2.37
C PHE A 18 -11.69 4.81 -2.40
N TYR A 19 -10.62 4.07 -2.69
CA TYR A 19 -9.28 4.62 -2.92
C TYR A 19 -8.93 4.54 -4.39
N TYR A 20 -8.04 5.43 -4.82
CA TYR A 20 -7.42 5.32 -6.14
C TYR A 20 -6.15 4.48 -6.05
N CYS A 21 -5.92 3.68 -7.09
CA CYS A 21 -4.67 2.97 -7.28
C CYS A 21 -3.56 4.00 -7.45
N GLU A 22 -2.53 3.92 -6.61
CA GLU A 22 -1.45 4.92 -6.61
C GLU A 22 -0.56 4.82 -7.87
N ILE A 23 -0.69 3.74 -8.64
CA ILE A 23 0.07 3.50 -9.88
C ILE A 23 -0.66 3.99 -11.13
N CYS A 24 -1.96 3.70 -11.24
CA CYS A 24 -2.71 3.94 -12.48
C CYS A 24 -4.00 4.75 -12.30
N HIS A 25 -4.28 5.20 -11.08
CA HIS A 25 -5.42 6.04 -10.70
C HIS A 25 -6.80 5.45 -11.00
N LYS A 26 -6.89 4.16 -11.35
CA LYS A 26 -8.15 3.41 -11.36
C LYS A 26 -8.58 3.09 -9.93
N GLN A 27 -9.83 2.68 -9.73
CA GLN A 27 -10.30 2.24 -8.41
C GLN A 27 -9.38 1.14 -7.84
N ALA A 28 -8.82 1.40 -6.66
CA ALA A 28 -8.10 0.40 -5.89
C ALA A 28 -9.08 -0.59 -5.27
N HIS A 29 -8.63 -1.83 -5.15
CA HIS A 29 -9.44 -2.90 -4.58
C HIS A 29 -8.76 -3.52 -3.35
N ASP A 30 -7.44 -3.49 -3.29
CA ASP A 30 -6.66 -4.05 -2.20
C ASP A 30 -5.63 -3.05 -1.70
N ILE A 31 -5.35 -3.10 -0.41
CA ILE A 31 -4.20 -2.43 0.20
C ILE A 31 -3.08 -3.46 0.29
N HIS A 32 -2.02 -3.23 -0.47
CA HIS A 32 -0.91 -4.15 -0.64
C HIS A 32 0.26 -3.79 0.28
N HIS A 33 0.97 -4.80 0.79
CA HIS A 33 2.24 -4.61 1.49
C HIS A 33 3.39 -4.52 0.48
N ILE A 34 4.08 -3.38 0.42
CA ILE A 34 5.21 -3.14 -0.50
C ILE A 34 6.35 -4.14 -0.22
N ILE A 35 6.72 -4.29 1.04
CA ILE A 35 7.61 -5.34 1.55
C ILE A 35 6.74 -6.43 2.14
N ARG A 36 6.99 -7.69 1.76
CA ARG A 36 6.15 -8.82 2.18
C ARG A 36 6.25 -9.00 3.69
N ARG A 37 5.14 -9.33 4.34
CA ARG A 37 5.08 -9.57 5.80
C ARG A 37 6.13 -10.58 6.28
N SER A 38 6.42 -11.61 5.48
CA SER A 38 7.42 -12.64 5.80
C SER A 38 8.86 -12.13 5.84
N GLU A 39 9.14 -10.96 5.26
CA GLU A 39 10.47 -10.33 5.28
C GLU A 39 10.72 -9.54 6.57
N PHE A 40 9.66 -9.28 7.37
CA PHE A 40 9.80 -8.69 8.69
C PHE A 40 10.10 -9.79 9.71
N GLY A 41 11.26 -9.69 10.36
CA GLY A 41 11.65 -10.59 11.45
C GLY A 41 10.86 -10.33 12.73
N THR A 42 11.04 -11.18 13.74
CA THR A 42 10.32 -11.08 15.02
C THR A 42 10.46 -9.71 15.70
N LYS A 43 11.61 -9.05 15.54
CA LYS A 43 11.91 -7.72 16.14
C LYS A 43 11.32 -6.54 15.36
N THR A 44 10.88 -6.74 14.12
CA THR A 44 10.34 -5.68 13.25
C THR A 44 8.93 -6.00 12.77
N LYS A 45 8.29 -7.02 13.37
CA LYS A 45 6.96 -7.51 12.97
C LYS A 45 5.87 -6.44 13.12
N ASP A 46 6.03 -5.54 14.07
CA ASP A 46 5.16 -4.39 14.28
C ASP A 46 5.16 -3.43 13.08
N GLN A 47 6.28 -3.34 12.34
CA GLN A 47 6.48 -2.42 11.23
C GLN A 47 5.83 -2.90 9.92
N GLN A 48 5.44 -4.18 9.84
CA GLN A 48 4.89 -4.75 8.61
C GLN A 48 3.63 -4.02 8.14
N ASP A 49 2.84 -3.47 9.06
CA ASP A 49 1.58 -2.77 8.78
C ASP A 49 1.72 -1.23 8.87
N ASN A 50 2.94 -0.70 8.95
CA ASN A 50 3.18 0.74 8.94
C ASN A 50 2.71 1.34 7.62
N ILE A 51 2.16 2.56 7.65
CA ILE A 51 1.64 3.23 6.45
C ILE A 51 2.67 3.27 5.32
N GLU A 52 3.95 3.49 5.63
CA GLU A 52 5.04 3.53 4.66
C GLU A 52 5.27 2.21 3.90
N ASN A 53 4.77 1.09 4.44
CA ASN A 53 4.83 -0.24 3.82
C ASN A 53 3.51 -0.63 3.12
N LEU A 54 2.49 0.23 3.12
CA LEU A 54 1.18 -0.05 2.54
C LEU A 54 0.97 0.77 1.28
N ILE A 55 0.25 0.23 0.30
CA ILE A 55 -0.08 0.96 -0.93
C ILE A 55 -1.44 0.53 -1.48
N ALA A 56 -2.28 1.46 -1.91
CA ALA A 56 -3.56 1.11 -2.53
C ALA A 56 -3.37 0.75 -4.01
N LEU A 57 -3.79 -0.46 -4.40
CA LEU A 57 -3.64 -0.95 -5.78
C LEU A 57 -4.96 -1.49 -6.33
N CYS A 58 -5.16 -1.31 -7.64
CA CYS A 58 -6.16 -2.08 -8.38
C CYS A 58 -5.65 -3.50 -8.62
N ARG A 59 -6.56 -4.45 -8.90
CA ARG A 59 -6.22 -5.87 -9.13
C ARG A 59 -5.07 -6.06 -10.12
N ILE A 60 -5.07 -5.31 -11.23
CA ILE A 60 -4.02 -5.42 -12.27
C ILE A 60 -2.64 -5.00 -11.75
N CYS A 61 -2.57 -3.87 -11.03
CA CYS A 61 -1.30 -3.40 -10.46
C CYS A 61 -0.85 -4.28 -9.30
N HIS A 62 -1.78 -4.82 -8.51
CA HIS A 62 -1.50 -5.79 -7.46
C HIS A 62 -0.83 -7.05 -8.02
N GLU A 63 -1.37 -7.64 -9.09
CA GLU A 63 -0.74 -8.80 -9.75
C GLU A 63 0.65 -8.47 -10.31
N LYS A 64 0.82 -7.28 -10.89
CA LYS A 64 2.14 -6.82 -11.36
C LYS A 64 3.15 -6.65 -10.22
N ALA A 65 2.69 -6.23 -9.04
CA ALA A 65 3.54 -6.16 -7.84
C ALA A 65 3.94 -7.56 -7.37
N HIS A 66 3.01 -8.53 -7.32
CA HIS A 66 3.32 -9.93 -6.99
C HIS A 66 4.29 -10.56 -7.98
N ALA A 67 4.15 -10.25 -9.26
CA ALA A 67 5.04 -10.68 -10.33
C ALA A 67 6.40 -9.94 -10.35
N ASN A 68 6.65 -9.01 -9.42
CA ASN A 68 7.83 -8.13 -9.37
C ASN A 68 8.06 -7.30 -10.66
N ILE A 69 7.01 -7.08 -11.45
CA ILE A 69 7.05 -6.17 -12.61
C ILE A 69 7.07 -4.72 -12.10
N LEU A 70 6.31 -4.44 -11.05
CA LEU A 70 6.45 -3.21 -10.28
C LEU A 70 7.39 -3.51 -9.11
N THR A 71 8.59 -2.94 -9.12
CA THR A 71 9.58 -3.20 -8.07
C THR A 71 9.17 -2.54 -6.76
N LYS A 72 9.65 -3.08 -5.63
CA LYS A 72 9.35 -2.54 -4.30
C LYS A 72 9.80 -1.08 -4.16
N GLU A 73 10.95 -0.75 -4.74
CA GLU A 73 11.51 0.61 -4.74
C GLU A 73 10.59 1.57 -5.51
N HIS A 74 10.07 1.14 -6.65
CA HIS A 74 9.15 1.94 -7.45
C HIS A 74 7.82 2.18 -6.70
N LEU A 75 7.26 1.12 -6.09
CA LEU A 75 6.05 1.23 -5.28
C LEU A 75 6.27 2.15 -4.07
N ALA A 76 7.41 2.00 -3.38
CA ALA A 76 7.77 2.83 -2.23
C ALA A 76 7.94 4.30 -2.62
N GLU A 77 8.60 4.59 -3.75
CA GLU A 77 8.78 5.96 -4.22
C GLU A 77 7.43 6.62 -4.54
N ILE A 78 6.54 5.90 -5.23
CA ILE A 78 5.20 6.41 -5.54
C ILE A 78 4.41 6.64 -4.24
N HIS A 79 4.39 5.68 -3.34
CA HIS A 79 3.63 5.80 -2.10
C HIS A 79 4.14 6.94 -1.21
N GLN A 80 5.46 7.14 -1.15
CA GLN A 80 6.04 8.29 -0.44
C GLN A 80 5.59 9.64 -1.01
N LYS A 81 5.43 9.74 -2.34
CA LYS A 81 4.86 10.96 -2.95
C LYS A 81 3.41 11.15 -2.53
N THR A 82 2.60 10.10 -2.53
CA THR A 82 1.20 10.14 -2.05
C THR A 82 1.12 10.59 -0.59
N ILE A 83 1.93 10.01 0.30
CA ILE A 83 2.00 10.39 1.72
C ILE A 83 2.35 11.89 1.86
N LYS A 84 3.34 12.38 1.10
CA LYS A 84 3.77 13.78 1.17
C LYS A 84 2.71 14.77 0.68
N ILE A 85 1.86 14.37 -0.25
CA ILE A 85 0.76 15.21 -0.74
C ILE A 85 -0.35 15.31 0.33
N TRP A 86 -0.50 14.28 1.15
CA TRP A 86 -1.56 14.18 2.16
C TRP A 86 -1.18 14.76 3.53
N LYS A 87 0.12 14.87 3.83
CA LYS A 87 0.66 15.54 5.02
C LYS A 87 0.74 17.06 4.85
#